data_AF-A0A8X6GDZ7-F1
#
_entry.id   AF-A0A8X6GDZ7-F1
#
_cell.length_a   1.000
_cell.length_b   1.000
_cell.length_c   1.000
_cell.angle_alpha   90.00
_cell.angle_beta   90.00
_cell.angle_gamma   90.00
#
_symmetry.space_group_name_H-M   'P 1'
#
loop_
_entity.id
_entity.type
_entity.pdbx_description
1 polymer ?
#
loop_
_entity_poly.entity_id
_entity_poly.type
_entity_poly.pdbx_seq_one_letter_code
_entity_poly.pdbx_strand_id
1 'polypeptide(L)'
;MDVRFLMFVLSAGGCLLSAVFCHNCTVETALSGTVKDSAVGYNKYEKCWIIPVPSGSFVRLQINSIVSQALCPDAHVNISIGNTEEYRFCSPNNSRHSVTALSDVTITHHAYKSGYYYSSNFELKYDIKYIECVRKDSFQCDSNFCIPISKVCDGVEDCENGADEAKCKTKVLSIEGLEKARVKAIAWLKRNETTLWNWQDDTTRAVIALYLAADASYNGTDLKEELMAKEVELKTAIALLRSSFSDSELSMLINALLVICSNTRQFYGKDLVKLLKDRMEQSTNFTHPLTYLALCNANESWPMKADSDLNSILMNDSEYPFIKDLQAMATMAFSCRINQSKKSDIPLNLTLYRNTIKHFQELQLKDGSFGTVHTTALITQVSGYE
;
A
#
# COMPACT_ATOMS: atom_id res chain seq x y z
N MET A 1 34.99 11.10 -22.99
CA MET A 1 34.78 12.06 -21.89
C MET A 1 33.40 11.76 -21.33
N ASP A 2 33.19 11.28 -20.11
CA ASP A 2 34.11 10.97 -19.01
C ASP A 2 33.33 10.01 -18.10
N VAL A 3 33.97 8.92 -17.69
CA VAL A 3 33.46 7.94 -16.72
C VAL A 3 33.99 8.37 -15.36
N ARG A 4 33.15 8.48 -14.32
CA ARG A 4 33.62 8.55 -12.93
C ARG A 4 32.79 7.67 -12.00
N PHE A 5 33.25 6.42 -11.90
CA PHE A 5 33.22 5.62 -10.68
C PHE A 5 34.07 6.30 -9.61
N LEU A 6 33.57 6.40 -8.38
CA LEU A 6 34.34 6.81 -7.22
C LEU A 6 34.99 5.58 -6.59
N MET A 7 36.31 5.58 -6.62
CA MET A 7 37.24 4.63 -6.03
C MET A 7 37.10 4.55 -4.49
N PHE A 8 37.11 3.33 -3.95
CA PHE A 8 37.64 3.10 -2.61
C PHE A 8 39.03 2.47 -2.70
N VAL A 9 39.92 3.01 -1.88
CA VAL A 9 41.36 2.84 -1.84
C VAL A 9 41.75 1.42 -1.39
N LEU A 10 42.58 0.75 -2.20
CA LEU A 10 43.40 -0.38 -1.78
C LEU A 10 44.63 0.16 -1.05
N SER A 11 44.74 -0.07 0.26
CA SER A 11 46.01 -0.05 0.99
C SER A 11 46.46 -1.49 1.24
N ALA A 12 47.47 -1.92 0.48
CA ALA A 12 48.26 -3.10 0.78
C ALA A 12 49.13 -2.80 2.01
N GLY A 13 48.97 -3.59 3.06
CA GLY A 13 49.80 -3.55 4.25
C GLY A 13 50.00 -4.95 4.82
N GLY A 14 51.19 -5.50 4.58
CA GLY A 14 51.92 -6.38 5.51
C GLY A 14 51.22 -7.66 5.98
N CYS A 15 51.58 -8.77 5.34
CA CYS A 15 51.35 -10.12 5.84
C CYS A 15 52.11 -10.34 7.16
N LEU A 16 51.39 -10.58 8.27
CA LEU A 16 51.88 -11.34 9.41
C LEU A 16 50.93 -12.51 9.62
N LEU A 17 51.40 -13.69 9.23
CA LEU A 17 50.73 -14.98 9.37
C LEU A 17 50.47 -15.29 10.85
N SER A 18 49.24 -15.07 11.29
CA SER A 18 48.62 -15.82 12.38
C SER A 18 47.49 -16.62 11.75
N ALA A 19 47.58 -17.95 11.78
CA ALA A 19 46.55 -18.83 11.22
C ALA A 19 45.22 -18.64 11.96
N VAL A 20 44.31 -17.85 11.38
CA VAL A 20 42.90 -17.83 11.80
C VAL A 20 42.22 -19.00 11.08
N PHE A 21 42.02 -20.10 11.81
CA PHE A 21 41.10 -21.15 11.38
C PHE A 21 39.67 -20.57 11.43
N CYS A 22 39.14 -20.08 10.32
CA CYS A 22 37.71 -19.85 10.18
C CYS A 22 37.00 -21.22 10.13
N HIS A 23 36.42 -21.66 11.24
CA HIS A 23 35.32 -22.64 11.19
C HIS A 23 34.09 -21.91 10.65
N ASN A 24 33.56 -22.32 9.49
CA ASN A 24 32.31 -21.80 8.96
C ASN A 24 31.16 -22.24 9.88
N CYS A 25 30.61 -21.34 10.68
CA CYS A 25 29.41 -21.60 11.46
C CYS A 25 28.18 -21.70 10.53
N THR A 26 27.24 -22.57 10.88
CA THR A 26 25.97 -22.70 10.15
C THR A 26 25.00 -21.58 10.54
N VAL A 27 24.48 -20.83 9.56
CA VAL A 27 23.57 -19.71 9.81
C VAL A 27 22.12 -20.19 9.74
N GLU A 28 21.35 -19.94 10.80
CA GLU A 28 19.94 -20.29 10.90
C GLU A 28 19.05 -19.07 10.58
N THR A 29 18.46 -19.02 9.39
CA THR A 29 17.69 -17.84 8.93
C THR A 29 16.21 -17.87 9.32
N ALA A 30 15.72 -18.99 9.85
CA ALA A 30 14.32 -19.12 10.24
C ALA A 30 14.03 -18.36 11.55
N LEU A 31 12.85 -17.73 11.67
CA LEU A 31 12.42 -16.99 12.88
C LEU A 31 12.14 -17.90 14.09
N SER A 32 12.01 -19.21 13.89
CA SER A 32 11.94 -20.18 14.97
C SER A 32 12.48 -21.52 14.49
N GLY A 33 13.07 -22.30 15.39
CA GLY A 33 13.71 -23.55 15.00
C GLY A 33 14.26 -24.35 16.17
N THR A 34 14.93 -25.45 15.85
CA THR A 34 15.59 -26.33 16.82
C THR A 34 17.00 -26.65 16.33
N VAL A 35 18.00 -26.25 17.12
CA VAL A 35 19.40 -26.58 16.91
C VAL A 35 19.74 -27.83 17.71
N LYS A 36 20.28 -28.86 17.05
CA LYS A 36 20.67 -30.12 17.69
C LYS A 36 21.96 -30.65 17.09
N ASP A 37 22.77 -31.30 17.92
CA ASP A 37 24.03 -31.90 17.48
C ASP A 37 24.40 -33.11 18.33
N SER A 38 25.23 -33.98 17.77
CA SER A 38 25.74 -35.18 18.43
C SER A 38 27.21 -35.36 18.08
N ALA A 39 28.08 -35.19 19.07
CA ALA A 39 29.53 -35.27 18.94
C ALA A 39 30.03 -36.55 19.61
N VAL A 40 30.72 -37.37 18.83
CA VAL A 40 31.19 -38.69 19.27
C VAL A 40 32.57 -38.95 18.68
N GLY A 41 33.57 -39.28 19.50
CA GLY A 41 34.91 -39.57 18.98
C GLY A 41 36.04 -39.55 20.00
N TYR A 42 37.26 -39.45 19.48
CA TYR A 42 38.52 -39.44 20.24
C TYR A 42 39.31 -38.12 20.11
N ASN A 43 38.96 -37.28 19.13
CA ASN A 43 39.66 -36.02 18.80
C ASN A 43 38.87 -34.81 19.30
N LYS A 44 39.49 -33.62 19.39
CA LYS A 44 38.77 -32.38 19.69
C LYS A 44 37.67 -32.12 18.64
N TYR A 45 36.46 -31.88 19.10
CA TYR A 45 35.30 -31.52 18.28
C TYR A 45 34.77 -30.15 18.67
N GLU A 46 34.45 -29.36 17.64
CA GLU A 46 33.92 -28.02 17.77
C GLU A 46 33.03 -27.71 16.56
N LYS A 47 31.78 -27.32 16.82
CA LYS A 47 30.82 -26.94 15.79
C LYS A 47 30.00 -25.74 16.25
N CYS A 48 29.66 -24.84 15.34
CA CYS A 48 29.02 -23.59 15.68
C CYS A 48 27.83 -23.23 14.77
N TRP A 49 26.86 -22.52 15.35
CA TRP A 49 25.67 -21.97 14.69
C TRP A 49 25.55 -20.48 14.97
N ILE A 50 25.07 -19.70 14.00
CA ILE A 50 24.77 -18.29 14.15
C ILE A 50 23.27 -18.09 13.93
N ILE A 51 22.61 -17.46 14.90
CA ILE A 51 21.22 -17.02 14.80
C ILE A 51 21.24 -15.49 14.67
N PRO A 52 21.04 -14.94 13.45
CA PRO A 52 20.96 -13.50 13.26
C PRO A 52 19.64 -12.97 13.83
N VAL A 53 19.73 -11.89 14.62
CA VAL A 53 18.58 -11.26 15.26
C VAL A 53 18.31 -9.94 14.54
N PRO A 54 17.19 -9.81 13.81
CA PRO A 54 16.83 -8.57 13.14
C PRO A 54 16.74 -7.38 14.11
N SER A 55 17.08 -6.18 13.63
CA SER A 55 16.95 -4.96 14.43
C SER A 55 15.53 -4.79 14.95
N GLY A 56 15.38 -4.47 16.24
CA GLY A 56 14.07 -4.34 16.90
C GLY A 56 13.41 -5.67 17.31
N SER A 57 14.16 -6.78 17.26
CA SER A 57 13.72 -8.10 17.72
C SER A 57 14.55 -8.61 18.90
N PHE A 58 14.08 -9.68 19.54
CA PHE A 58 14.84 -10.46 20.48
C PHE A 58 14.71 -11.95 20.16
N VAL A 59 15.76 -12.73 20.46
CA VAL A 59 15.71 -14.19 20.41
C VAL A 59 15.61 -14.75 21.81
N ARG A 60 14.72 -15.72 22.01
CA ARG A 60 14.64 -16.53 23.21
C ARG A 60 15.15 -17.93 22.89
N LEU A 61 16.14 -18.36 23.66
CA LEU A 61 16.83 -19.64 23.51
C LEU A 61 16.48 -20.51 24.72
N GLN A 62 16.04 -21.73 24.48
CA GLN A 62 15.69 -22.68 25.52
C GLN A 62 16.41 -24.00 25.29
N ILE A 63 17.29 -24.36 26.21
CA ILE A 63 17.98 -25.65 26.19
C ILE A 63 16.98 -26.73 26.60
N ASN A 64 16.73 -27.68 25.69
CA ASN A 64 15.84 -28.80 25.94
C ASN A 64 16.58 -29.95 26.62
N SER A 65 17.78 -30.29 26.14
CA SER A 65 18.58 -31.37 26.71
C SER A 65 20.07 -31.21 26.42
N ILE A 66 20.91 -31.61 27.39
CA ILE A 66 22.36 -31.78 27.21
C ILE A 66 22.77 -33.09 27.91
N VAL A 67 23.27 -34.04 27.14
CA VAL A 67 23.68 -35.37 27.62
C VAL A 67 25.13 -35.61 27.22
N SER A 68 26.04 -35.68 28.19
CA SER A 68 27.47 -35.92 27.93
C SER A 68 28.11 -36.87 28.94
N GLN A 69 29.04 -37.71 28.47
CA GLN A 69 29.89 -38.60 29.27
C GLN A 69 31.21 -37.95 29.72
N ALA A 70 31.48 -36.73 29.25
CA ALA A 70 32.66 -35.96 29.59
C ALA A 70 32.31 -34.88 30.64
N LEU A 71 33.30 -34.42 31.40
CA LEU A 71 33.12 -33.38 32.41
C LEU A 71 32.89 -32.01 31.73
N CYS A 72 32.32 -31.04 32.44
CA CYS A 72 32.00 -29.71 31.90
C CYS A 72 33.16 -28.96 31.20
N PRO A 73 34.43 -29.02 31.68
CA PRO A 73 35.56 -28.41 30.95
C PRO A 73 35.81 -29.06 29.58
N ASP A 74 35.45 -30.33 29.48
CA ASP A 74 35.72 -31.23 28.35
C ASP A 74 34.55 -31.27 27.36
N ALA A 75 33.30 -31.16 27.83
CA ALA A 75 32.12 -31.07 26.97
C ALA A 75 31.11 -30.05 27.50
N HIS A 76 30.83 -29.05 26.67
CA HIS A 76 29.89 -27.98 26.99
C HIS A 76 29.34 -27.32 25.73
N VAL A 77 28.22 -26.61 25.91
CA VAL A 77 27.66 -25.71 24.91
C VAL A 77 27.86 -24.28 25.39
N ASN A 78 28.52 -23.44 24.61
CA ASN A 78 28.55 -22.00 24.89
C ASN A 78 27.54 -21.27 23.99
N ILE A 79 26.93 -20.25 24.58
CA ILE A 79 26.10 -19.28 23.89
C ILE A 79 26.77 -17.93 24.07
N SER A 80 27.29 -17.36 23.00
CA SER A 80 27.89 -16.02 23.00
C SER A 80 26.95 -15.02 22.34
N ILE A 81 26.68 -13.92 23.03
CA ILE A 81 25.86 -12.81 22.55
C ILE A 81 26.79 -11.66 22.18
N GLY A 82 26.94 -11.39 20.88
CA GLY A 82 27.95 -10.45 20.39
C GLY A 82 29.37 -10.79 20.90
N ASN A 83 30.08 -9.79 21.41
CA ASN A 83 31.46 -9.93 21.94
C ASN A 83 31.56 -9.82 23.48
N THR A 84 30.44 -9.70 24.19
CA THR A 84 30.45 -9.21 25.59
C THR A 84 29.93 -10.20 26.61
N GLU A 85 29.06 -11.15 26.22
CA GLU A 85 28.44 -12.09 27.15
C GLU A 85 28.58 -13.53 26.63
N GLU A 86 29.05 -14.44 27.48
CA GLU A 86 29.21 -15.86 27.17
C GLU A 86 28.60 -16.72 28.29
N TYR A 87 27.68 -17.61 27.92
CA TYR A 87 27.00 -18.52 28.84
C TYR A 87 27.39 -19.95 28.54
N ARG A 88 27.94 -20.65 29.54
CA ARG A 88 28.36 -22.05 29.44
C ARG A 88 27.33 -22.99 30.04
N PHE A 89 26.93 -24.02 29.29
CA PHE A 89 25.98 -25.04 29.69
C PHE A 89 26.60 -26.44 29.67
N CYS A 90 26.34 -27.23 30.72
CA CYS A 90 27.01 -28.51 30.96
C CYS A 90 26.05 -29.57 31.52
N SER A 91 26.31 -30.85 31.19
CA SER A 91 25.60 -32.00 31.77
C SER A 91 26.09 -32.31 33.20
N PRO A 92 25.23 -32.75 34.16
CA PRO A 92 23.81 -33.04 34.04
C PRO A 92 22.93 -31.82 34.39
N ASN A 93 23.51 -30.63 34.46
CA ASN A 93 22.84 -29.45 35.00
C ASN A 93 21.82 -28.92 33.97
N ASN A 94 20.62 -29.47 34.06
CA ASN A 94 19.48 -29.20 33.17
C ASN A 94 18.73 -27.92 33.59
N SER A 95 19.45 -26.94 34.16
CA SER A 95 18.84 -25.72 34.65
C SER A 95 18.16 -25.02 33.47
N ARG A 96 16.82 -25.05 33.48
CA ARG A 96 15.93 -24.57 32.40
C ARG A 96 15.95 -23.05 32.28
N HIS A 97 17.12 -22.44 32.25
CA HIS A 97 17.24 -21.00 32.07
C HIS A 97 17.11 -20.72 30.57
N SER A 98 16.05 -20.00 30.22
CA SER A 98 15.96 -19.43 28.87
C SER A 98 16.92 -18.24 28.79
N VAL A 99 17.76 -18.21 27.75
CA VAL A 99 18.60 -17.05 27.44
C VAL A 99 17.81 -16.15 26.49
N THR A 100 17.80 -14.85 26.75
CA THR A 100 17.17 -13.87 25.88
C THR A 100 18.22 -12.88 25.41
N ALA A 101 18.32 -12.66 24.10
CA ALA A 101 19.32 -11.78 23.50
C ALA A 101 18.66 -10.79 22.52
N LEU A 102 19.20 -9.57 22.45
CA LEU A 102 18.78 -8.49 21.52
C LEU A 102 19.67 -8.39 20.27
N SER A 103 20.71 -9.20 20.19
CA SER A 103 21.69 -9.20 19.12
C SER A 103 21.97 -10.63 18.65
N ASP A 104 22.70 -10.74 17.55
CA ASP A 104 23.13 -12.02 16.98
C ASP A 104 23.77 -12.92 18.05
N VAL A 105 23.38 -14.19 18.00
CA VAL A 105 23.84 -15.20 18.94
C VAL A 105 24.65 -16.25 18.21
N THR A 106 25.82 -16.59 18.75
CA THR A 106 26.60 -17.74 18.30
C THR A 106 26.51 -18.84 19.34
N ILE A 107 26.15 -20.05 18.89
CA ILE A 107 26.08 -21.25 19.70
C ILE A 107 27.27 -22.12 19.31
N THR A 108 28.10 -22.55 20.27
CA THR A 108 29.23 -23.44 20.01
C THR A 108 29.09 -24.72 20.85
N HIS A 109 29.27 -25.87 20.22
CA HIS A 109 29.31 -27.17 20.86
C HIS A 109 30.75 -27.66 20.91
N HIS A 110 31.31 -27.72 22.11
CA HIS A 110 32.65 -28.21 22.36
C HIS A 110 32.58 -29.60 22.98
N ALA A 111 33.36 -30.53 22.43
CA ALA A 111 33.52 -31.87 23.01
C ALA A 111 34.96 -32.37 22.81
N TYR A 112 35.64 -32.66 23.90
CA TYR A 112 36.99 -33.19 23.94
C TYR A 112 37.24 -33.87 25.28
N LYS A 113 37.76 -35.10 25.28
CA LYS A 113 38.17 -35.78 26.52
C LYS A 113 39.56 -36.38 26.32
N SER A 114 40.49 -36.06 27.22
CA SER A 114 41.87 -36.53 27.09
C SER A 114 41.95 -38.05 27.35
N GLY A 115 42.28 -38.83 26.30
CA GLY A 115 42.65 -40.25 26.41
C GLY A 115 41.53 -41.29 26.31
N TYR A 116 40.26 -40.91 26.10
CA TYR A 116 39.13 -41.85 25.98
C TYR A 116 38.06 -41.38 24.99
N TYR A 117 37.24 -42.32 24.51
CA TYR A 117 36.05 -42.05 23.72
C TYR A 117 35.05 -41.17 24.49
N TYR A 118 34.47 -40.17 23.84
CA TYR A 118 33.42 -39.33 24.40
C TYR A 118 32.15 -39.37 23.54
N SER A 119 31.01 -39.08 24.17
CA SER A 119 29.73 -38.80 23.53
C SER A 119 29.10 -37.58 24.21
N SER A 120 28.71 -36.58 23.41
CA SER A 120 28.04 -35.35 23.85
C SER A 120 26.93 -34.96 22.88
N ASN A 121 25.70 -34.84 23.37
CA ASN A 121 24.53 -34.49 22.58
C ASN A 121 23.82 -33.28 23.20
N PHE A 122 23.33 -32.37 22.37
CA PHE A 122 22.48 -31.27 22.83
C PHE A 122 21.31 -30.98 21.89
N GLU A 123 20.25 -30.44 22.46
CA GLU A 123 19.09 -29.89 21.73
C GLU A 123 18.67 -28.56 22.36
N LEU A 124 18.50 -27.54 21.52
CA LEU A 124 18.10 -26.19 21.88
C LEU A 124 16.98 -25.72 20.94
N LYS A 125 15.92 -25.13 21.49
CA LYS A 125 14.87 -24.45 20.73
C LYS A 125 15.06 -22.95 20.78
N TYR A 126 14.71 -22.27 19.70
CA TYR A 126 14.76 -20.81 19.65
C TYR A 126 13.52 -20.23 18.98
N ASP A 127 13.07 -19.07 19.49
CA ASP A 127 12.04 -18.23 18.89
C ASP A 127 12.48 -16.77 18.84
N ILE A 128 12.41 -16.16 17.66
CA ILE A 128 12.66 -14.73 17.43
C ILE A 128 11.31 -14.00 17.41
N LYS A 129 11.22 -12.92 18.17
CA LYS A 129 10.03 -12.07 18.26
C LYS A 129 10.40 -10.60 18.13
N TYR A 130 9.55 -9.86 17.43
CA TYR A 130 9.66 -8.40 17.36
C TYR A 130 9.22 -7.78 18.69
N ILE A 131 9.98 -6.80 19.18
CA ILE A 131 9.70 -6.12 20.46
C ILE A 131 8.32 -5.46 20.43
N GLU A 132 7.90 -4.97 19.25
CA GLU A 132 6.60 -4.30 19.08
C GLU A 132 5.42 -5.24 19.36
N CYS A 133 5.54 -6.55 19.06
CA CYS A 133 4.51 -7.55 19.35
C CYS A 133 4.25 -7.77 20.85
N VAL A 134 5.09 -7.24 21.74
CA VAL A 134 4.92 -7.35 23.20
C VAL A 134 4.05 -6.22 23.73
N ARG A 135 3.88 -5.13 22.98
CA ARG A 135 3.06 -3.99 23.40
C ARG A 135 1.58 -4.31 23.25
N LYS A 136 0.77 -3.88 24.23
CA LYS A 136 -0.69 -4.02 24.20
C LYS A 136 -1.35 -3.29 23.03
N ASP A 137 -0.71 -2.22 22.56
CA ASP A 137 -1.20 -1.37 21.48
C ASP A 137 -0.48 -1.68 20.15
N SER A 138 -0.30 -2.97 19.87
CA SER A 138 0.31 -3.45 18.62
C SER A 138 -0.71 -4.21 17.78
N PHE A 139 -0.56 -4.10 16.46
CA PHE A 139 -1.32 -4.83 15.46
C PHE A 139 -0.43 -5.91 14.85
N GLN A 140 -0.92 -7.14 14.85
CA GLN A 140 -0.16 -8.28 14.33
C GLN A 140 -0.42 -8.45 12.83
N CYS A 141 0.63 -8.33 12.03
CA CYS A 141 0.63 -8.72 10.63
C CYS A 141 0.69 -10.27 10.53
N ASP A 142 0.37 -10.82 9.35
CA ASP A 142 0.42 -12.27 9.16
C ASP A 142 1.86 -12.80 9.30
N SER A 143 2.11 -13.55 10.39
CA SER A 143 3.38 -14.18 10.81
C SER A 143 4.36 -13.30 11.61
N ASN A 144 4.26 -13.35 12.95
CA ASN A 144 5.22 -12.86 13.97
C ASN A 144 5.74 -11.42 13.88
N PHE A 145 5.34 -10.64 12.89
CA PHE A 145 5.64 -9.22 12.74
C PHE A 145 4.46 -8.40 13.26
N CYS A 146 4.75 -7.33 14.00
CA CYS A 146 3.73 -6.43 14.52
C CYS A 146 4.15 -4.99 14.31
N ILE A 147 3.16 -4.15 14.08
CA ILE A 147 3.31 -2.71 13.94
C ILE A 147 2.55 -2.00 15.08
N PRO A 148 2.91 -0.76 15.43
CA PRO A 148 2.11 0.05 16.34
C PRO A 148 0.69 0.26 15.78
N ILE A 149 -0.33 0.32 16.65
CA ILE A 149 -1.70 0.67 16.21
C ILE A 149 -1.75 2.02 15.49
N SER A 150 -0.86 2.96 15.80
CA SER A 150 -0.80 4.26 15.11
C SER A 150 -0.42 4.17 13.62
N LYS A 151 0.09 3.02 13.19
CA LYS A 151 0.48 2.70 11.81
C LYS A 151 -0.57 1.88 11.07
N VAL A 152 -1.69 1.56 11.73
CA VAL A 152 -2.83 0.93 11.08
C VAL A 152 -3.71 2.04 10.51
N CYS A 153 -4.02 1.98 9.22
CA CYS A 153 -4.81 2.99 8.51
C CYS A 153 -4.14 4.36 8.42
N ASP A 154 -2.81 4.38 8.30
CA ASP A 154 -2.06 5.62 8.10
C ASP A 154 -1.80 5.91 6.61
N GLY A 155 -2.26 5.02 5.73
CA GLY A 155 -2.13 5.13 4.28
C GLY A 155 -0.79 4.66 3.74
N VAL A 156 0.05 4.03 4.56
CA VAL A 156 1.30 3.37 4.18
C VAL A 156 1.17 1.88 4.45
N GLU A 157 1.50 1.04 3.46
CA GLU A 157 1.57 -0.41 3.68
C GLU A 157 2.80 -0.74 4.55
N ASP A 158 2.59 -0.88 5.86
CA ASP A 158 3.61 -1.29 6.82
C ASP A 158 3.63 -2.81 7.02
N CYS A 159 2.52 -3.53 6.81
CA CYS A 159 2.54 -4.98 6.70
C CYS A 159 2.97 -5.42 5.29
N GLU A 160 3.75 -6.50 5.19
CA GLU A 160 4.23 -7.05 3.90
C GLU A 160 3.09 -7.45 2.95
N ASN A 161 1.91 -7.75 3.50
CA ASN A 161 0.70 -8.07 2.75
C ASN A 161 -0.35 -6.94 2.73
N GLY A 162 -0.03 -5.75 3.23
CA GLY A 162 -0.94 -4.61 3.32
C GLY A 162 -2.15 -4.83 4.25
N ALA A 163 -2.10 -5.81 5.16
CA ALA A 163 -3.22 -6.16 6.03
C ALA A 163 -3.65 -5.02 6.99
N ASP A 164 -2.70 -4.15 7.33
CA ASP A 164 -2.88 -2.93 8.10
C ASP A 164 -3.75 -1.89 7.38
N GLU A 165 -3.78 -1.91 6.05
CA GLU A 165 -4.59 -0.99 5.23
C GLU A 165 -5.86 -1.63 4.67
N ALA A 166 -5.94 -2.97 4.66
CA ALA A 166 -7.02 -3.72 4.01
C ALA A 166 -8.41 -3.56 4.66
N LYS A 167 -8.50 -3.11 5.93
CA LYS A 167 -9.77 -3.00 6.69
C LYS A 167 -9.97 -1.63 7.33
N CYS A 168 -9.44 -0.60 6.70
CA CYS A 168 -9.60 0.76 7.17
C CYS A 168 -11.01 1.27 6.89
N LYS A 169 -11.80 1.41 7.96
CA LYS A 169 -13.07 2.13 7.90
C LYS A 169 -12.73 3.62 7.78
N THR A 170 -12.77 4.17 6.58
CA THR A 170 -12.91 5.62 6.41
C THR A 170 -14.15 6.07 7.21
N LYS A 171 -14.09 7.26 7.85
CA LYS A 171 -15.17 7.76 8.72
C LYS A 171 -16.56 7.68 8.08
N VAL A 172 -16.65 7.81 6.75
CA VAL A 172 -17.88 7.68 5.96
C VAL A 172 -18.51 6.29 6.06
N LEU A 173 -17.73 5.20 5.96
CA LEU A 173 -18.22 3.81 6.04
C LEU A 173 -18.67 3.41 7.45
N SER A 174 -18.40 4.25 8.46
CA SER A 174 -18.88 4.05 9.83
C SER A 174 -20.29 4.63 10.10
N ILE A 175 -20.85 5.39 9.14
CA ILE A 175 -22.18 5.98 9.26
C ILE A 175 -23.24 4.87 9.24
N GLU A 176 -24.00 4.78 10.33
CA GLU A 176 -25.07 3.79 10.46
C GLU A 176 -26.08 3.95 9.32
N GLY A 177 -26.38 2.84 8.63
CA GLY A 177 -27.35 2.84 7.53
C GLY A 177 -26.78 3.24 6.16
N LEU A 178 -25.53 3.70 6.05
CA LEU A 178 -24.92 4.03 4.76
C LEU A 178 -24.89 2.82 3.81
N GLU A 179 -24.45 1.67 4.30
CA GLU A 179 -24.39 0.45 3.50
C GLU A 179 -25.79 0.02 3.01
N LYS A 180 -26.81 0.14 3.86
CA LYS A 180 -28.20 -0.12 3.48
C LYS A 180 -28.69 0.86 2.40
N ALA A 181 -28.31 2.14 2.52
CA ALA A 181 -28.64 3.17 1.53
C ALA A 181 -27.94 2.90 0.19
N ARG A 182 -26.66 2.51 0.20
CA ARG A 182 -25.87 2.12 -0.98
C ARG A 182 -26.54 0.98 -1.73
N VAL A 183 -26.84 -0.13 -1.05
CA VAL A 183 -27.51 -1.29 -1.65
C VAL A 183 -28.89 -0.92 -2.22
N LYS A 184 -29.67 -0.09 -1.50
CA LYS A 184 -30.97 0.38 -1.99
C LYS A 184 -30.84 1.23 -3.25
N ALA A 185 -29.84 2.11 -3.33
CA ALA A 185 -29.59 2.96 -4.49
C ALA A 185 -29.16 2.13 -5.71
N ILE A 186 -28.25 1.16 -5.53
CA ILE A 186 -27.85 0.21 -6.57
C ILE A 186 -29.06 -0.56 -7.10
N ALA A 187 -29.89 -1.11 -6.20
CA ALA A 187 -31.07 -1.86 -6.59
C ALA A 187 -32.09 -0.99 -7.36
N TRP A 188 -32.23 0.28 -7.00
CA TRP A 188 -33.05 1.24 -7.75
C TRP A 188 -32.46 1.50 -9.14
N LEU A 189 -31.15 1.70 -9.26
CA LEU A 189 -30.49 1.94 -10.54
C LEU A 189 -30.68 0.75 -11.48
N LYS A 190 -30.37 -0.47 -11.01
CA LYS A 190 -30.54 -1.74 -11.76
C LYS A 190 -32.00 -2.02 -12.15
N ARG A 191 -32.98 -1.52 -11.39
CA ARG A 191 -34.40 -1.65 -11.74
C ARG A 191 -34.81 -0.80 -12.94
N ASN A 192 -34.12 0.32 -13.17
CA ASN A 192 -34.42 1.22 -14.27
C ASN A 192 -33.75 0.79 -15.59
N GLU A 193 -33.13 -0.38 -15.62
CA GLU A 193 -32.56 -0.96 -16.84
C GLU A 193 -33.65 -1.30 -17.87
N THR A 194 -33.29 -1.17 -19.14
CA THR A 194 -34.09 -1.72 -20.23
C THR A 194 -33.98 -3.25 -20.30
N THR A 195 -34.77 -3.88 -21.17
CA THR A 195 -34.66 -5.32 -21.46
C THR A 195 -33.32 -5.73 -22.06
N LEU A 196 -32.51 -4.78 -22.51
CA LEU A 196 -31.16 -4.99 -23.06
C LEU A 196 -30.06 -4.71 -22.03
N TRP A 197 -30.41 -4.57 -20.74
CA TRP A 197 -29.47 -4.32 -19.63
C TRP A 197 -28.66 -3.01 -19.81
N ASN A 198 -29.32 -1.94 -20.25
CA ASN A 198 -28.73 -0.62 -20.42
C ASN A 198 -29.65 0.52 -19.95
N TRP A 199 -29.15 1.76 -20.00
CA TRP A 199 -29.86 2.99 -19.63
C TRP A 199 -29.92 4.01 -20.77
N GLN A 200 -29.95 3.54 -22.03
CA GLN A 200 -29.95 4.42 -23.22
C GLN A 200 -28.84 5.47 -23.10
N ASP A 201 -29.13 6.76 -23.23
CA ASP A 201 -28.13 7.85 -23.19
C ASP A 201 -27.39 7.94 -21.84
N ASP A 202 -27.98 7.46 -20.74
CA ASP A 202 -27.37 7.48 -19.40
C ASP A 202 -26.46 6.28 -19.11
N THR A 203 -26.29 5.34 -20.06
CA THR A 203 -25.48 4.12 -19.85
C THR A 203 -24.06 4.44 -19.40
N THR A 204 -23.42 5.47 -19.98
CA THR A 204 -22.07 5.91 -19.59
C THR A 204 -22.02 6.35 -18.12
N ARG A 205 -23.07 7.04 -17.64
CA ARG A 205 -23.17 7.51 -16.25
C ARG A 205 -23.48 6.36 -15.30
N ALA A 206 -24.35 5.44 -15.70
CA ALA A 206 -24.67 4.24 -14.93
C ALA A 206 -23.43 3.36 -14.74
N VAL A 207 -22.63 3.17 -15.79
CA VAL A 207 -21.39 2.39 -15.73
C VAL A 207 -20.41 2.96 -14.71
N ILE A 208 -20.16 4.28 -14.79
CA ILE A 208 -19.31 5.00 -13.83
C ILE A 208 -19.87 4.87 -12.40
N ALA A 209 -21.18 5.07 -12.22
CA ALA A 209 -21.82 5.03 -10.91
C ALA A 209 -21.74 3.65 -10.26
N LEU A 210 -21.95 2.56 -11.02
CA LEU A 210 -21.86 1.18 -10.52
C LEU A 210 -20.42 0.82 -10.11
N TYR A 211 -19.42 1.28 -10.87
CA TYR A 211 -18.02 1.10 -10.51
C TYR A 211 -17.67 1.84 -9.21
N LEU A 212 -17.98 3.13 -9.14
CA LEU A 212 -17.68 3.95 -7.96
C LEU A 212 -18.44 3.49 -6.71
N ALA A 213 -19.59 2.84 -6.89
CA ALA A 213 -20.34 2.23 -5.80
C ALA A 213 -19.79 0.86 -5.36
N ALA A 214 -18.69 0.37 -5.96
CA ALA A 214 -18.12 -0.97 -5.74
C ALA A 214 -19.14 -2.10 -5.96
N ASP A 215 -19.99 -1.96 -6.98
CA ASP A 215 -20.99 -2.95 -7.36
C ASP A 215 -20.70 -3.62 -8.71
N ALA A 216 -19.85 -3.01 -9.54
CA ALA A 216 -19.36 -3.57 -10.79
C ALA A 216 -17.84 -3.40 -10.90
N SER A 217 -17.18 -4.36 -11.54
CA SER A 217 -15.71 -4.37 -11.67
C SER A 217 -15.23 -4.42 -13.13
N TYR A 218 -16.10 -4.81 -14.08
CA TYR A 218 -15.79 -4.85 -15.52
C TYR A 218 -14.49 -5.61 -15.84
N ASN A 219 -14.27 -6.71 -15.13
CA ASN A 219 -13.05 -7.50 -15.18
C ASN A 219 -13.18 -8.78 -16.04
N GLY A 220 -14.25 -8.91 -16.83
CA GLY A 220 -14.52 -10.09 -17.64
C GLY A 220 -15.28 -11.22 -16.95
N THR A 221 -15.66 -11.08 -15.67
CA THR A 221 -16.29 -12.19 -14.92
C THR A 221 -17.82 -12.24 -14.99
N ASP A 222 -18.49 -11.10 -15.20
CA ASP A 222 -19.94 -11.01 -15.33
C ASP A 222 -20.34 -10.55 -16.74
N LEU A 223 -21.11 -11.38 -17.45
CA LEU A 223 -21.51 -11.12 -18.83
C LEU A 223 -22.33 -9.85 -18.99
N LYS A 224 -23.14 -9.48 -17.99
CA LYS A 224 -23.96 -8.28 -18.01
C LYS A 224 -23.09 -7.04 -17.84
N GLU A 225 -22.09 -7.10 -16.97
CA GLU A 225 -21.06 -6.05 -16.86
C GLU A 225 -20.31 -5.85 -18.18
N GLU A 226 -19.87 -6.95 -18.79
CA GLU A 226 -19.15 -6.91 -20.07
C GLU A 226 -20.02 -6.35 -21.20
N LEU A 227 -21.32 -6.64 -21.22
CA LEU A 227 -22.23 -6.06 -22.20
C LEU A 227 -22.29 -4.53 -22.08
N MET A 228 -22.37 -4.01 -20.85
CA MET A 228 -22.36 -2.57 -20.60
C MET A 228 -21.03 -1.93 -21.02
N ALA A 229 -19.91 -2.56 -20.70
CA ALA A 229 -18.58 -2.12 -21.12
C ALA A 229 -18.48 -2.05 -22.67
N LYS A 230 -18.97 -3.07 -23.37
CA LYS A 230 -19.02 -3.08 -24.84
C LYS A 230 -19.96 -2.05 -25.43
N GLU A 231 -21.07 -1.74 -24.78
CA GLU A 231 -21.94 -0.65 -25.22
C GLU A 231 -21.23 0.72 -25.13
N VAL A 232 -20.47 0.97 -24.06
CA VAL A 232 -19.67 2.21 -23.91
C VAL A 232 -18.60 2.33 -25.00
N GLU A 233 -17.88 1.24 -25.30
CA GLU A 233 -16.93 1.20 -26.42
C GLU A 233 -17.62 1.50 -27.76
N LEU A 234 -18.75 0.85 -28.04
CA LEU A 234 -19.49 1.05 -29.29
C LEU A 234 -20.00 2.48 -29.43
N LYS A 235 -20.57 3.05 -28.35
CA LYS A 235 -21.01 4.45 -28.32
C LYS A 235 -19.87 5.41 -28.60
N THR A 236 -18.71 5.18 -28.00
CA THR A 236 -17.51 5.99 -28.26
C THR A 236 -17.10 5.91 -29.72
N ALA A 237 -17.06 4.71 -30.30
CA ALA A 237 -16.71 4.52 -31.71
C ALA A 237 -17.69 5.25 -32.65
N ILE A 238 -19.00 5.16 -32.37
CA ILE A 238 -20.04 5.86 -33.14
C ILE A 238 -19.89 7.38 -33.03
N ALA A 239 -19.64 7.91 -31.84
CA ALA A 239 -19.42 9.34 -31.63
C ALA A 239 -18.22 9.86 -32.43
N LEU A 240 -17.11 9.11 -32.44
CA LEU A 240 -15.91 9.42 -33.23
C LEU A 240 -16.16 9.39 -34.73
N LEU A 241 -16.96 8.44 -35.22
CA LEU A 241 -17.30 8.32 -36.64
C LEU A 241 -18.18 9.50 -37.10
N ARG A 242 -19.16 9.88 -36.28
CA ARG A 242 -20.08 10.99 -36.60
C ARG A 242 -19.43 12.36 -36.44
N SER A 243 -18.33 12.46 -35.67
CA SER A 243 -17.65 13.72 -35.34
C SER A 243 -18.57 14.77 -34.69
N SER A 244 -19.70 14.34 -34.14
CA SER A 244 -20.72 15.21 -33.54
C SER A 244 -20.84 14.91 -32.05
N PHE A 245 -19.95 15.49 -31.25
CA PHE A 245 -20.00 15.38 -29.79
C PHE A 245 -19.41 16.63 -29.13
N SER A 246 -19.94 16.95 -27.95
CA SER A 246 -19.44 18.04 -27.11
C SER A 246 -18.19 17.63 -26.34
N ASP A 247 -17.39 18.58 -25.87
CA ASP A 247 -16.21 18.26 -25.04
C ASP A 247 -16.61 17.59 -23.72
N SER A 248 -17.76 17.97 -23.15
CA SER A 248 -18.34 17.32 -21.97
C SER A 248 -18.74 15.87 -22.23
N GLU A 249 -19.29 15.57 -23.41
CA GLU A 249 -19.66 14.21 -23.82
C GLU A 249 -18.42 13.35 -24.02
N LEU A 250 -17.38 13.86 -24.71
CA LEU A 250 -16.10 13.17 -24.83
C LEU A 250 -15.47 12.92 -23.46
N SER A 251 -15.56 13.88 -22.54
CA SER A 251 -15.03 13.75 -21.18
C SER A 251 -15.75 12.65 -20.38
N MET A 252 -17.07 12.55 -20.53
CA MET A 252 -17.86 11.49 -19.91
C MET A 252 -17.48 10.10 -20.47
N LEU A 253 -17.30 10.00 -21.80
CA LEU A 253 -16.85 8.76 -22.44
C LEU A 253 -15.44 8.37 -21.99
N ILE A 254 -14.50 9.31 -21.90
CA ILE A 254 -13.14 9.06 -21.38
C ILE A 254 -13.21 8.51 -19.96
N ASN A 255 -13.97 9.15 -19.05
CA ASN A 255 -14.12 8.66 -17.68
C ASN A 255 -14.72 7.24 -17.62
N ALA A 256 -15.72 6.94 -18.45
CA ALA A 256 -16.29 5.60 -18.50
C ALA A 256 -15.31 4.56 -19.06
N LEU A 257 -14.55 4.91 -20.10
CA LEU A 257 -13.51 4.04 -20.66
C LEU A 257 -12.39 3.75 -19.64
N LEU A 258 -11.99 4.74 -18.84
CA LEU A 258 -11.05 4.55 -17.73
C LEU A 258 -11.61 3.57 -16.69
N VAL A 259 -12.89 3.71 -16.33
CA VAL A 259 -13.60 2.83 -15.40
C VAL A 259 -13.62 1.38 -15.87
N ILE A 260 -13.91 1.13 -17.15
CA ILE A 260 -13.92 -0.23 -17.73
C ILE A 260 -12.53 -0.70 -18.15
N CYS A 261 -11.46 -0.03 -17.70
CA CYS A 261 -10.06 -0.36 -18.01
C CYS A 261 -9.73 -0.41 -19.51
N SER A 262 -10.44 0.36 -20.34
CA SER A 262 -10.16 0.49 -21.78
C SER A 262 -9.08 1.55 -22.03
N ASN A 263 -8.18 1.29 -22.99
CA ASN A 263 -7.07 2.21 -23.29
C ASN A 263 -7.55 3.44 -24.07
N THR A 264 -7.74 4.56 -23.36
CA THR A 264 -8.19 5.85 -23.92
C THR A 264 -7.14 6.55 -24.80
N ARG A 265 -5.86 6.22 -24.65
CA ARG A 265 -4.77 6.79 -25.47
C ARG A 265 -4.55 6.03 -26.77
N GLN A 266 -5.06 4.80 -26.87
CA GLN A 266 -4.97 3.95 -28.05
C GLN A 266 -6.33 3.35 -28.41
N PHE A 267 -7.40 4.15 -28.33
CA PHE A 267 -8.75 3.70 -28.61
C PHE A 267 -8.96 3.57 -30.14
N TYR A 268 -8.86 2.35 -30.67
CA TYR A 268 -8.91 2.06 -32.10
C TYR A 268 -7.96 2.94 -32.95
N GLY A 269 -6.76 3.19 -32.42
CA GLY A 269 -5.74 4.02 -33.07
C GLY A 269 -5.93 5.53 -32.92
N LYS A 270 -6.85 5.97 -32.04
CA LYS A 270 -7.03 7.38 -31.68
C LYS A 270 -6.70 7.62 -30.21
N ASP A 271 -5.98 8.70 -29.94
CA ASP A 271 -5.75 9.21 -28.59
C ASP A 271 -6.88 10.18 -28.22
N LEU A 272 -7.84 9.70 -27.43
CA LEU A 272 -9.02 10.47 -27.02
C LEU A 272 -8.66 11.58 -26.04
N VAL A 273 -7.67 11.31 -25.19
CA VAL A 273 -7.21 12.23 -24.14
C VAL A 273 -6.52 13.43 -24.79
N LYS A 274 -5.63 13.16 -25.76
CA LYS A 274 -5.01 14.20 -26.57
C LYS A 274 -6.04 14.97 -27.39
N LEU A 275 -6.98 14.27 -28.04
CA LEU A 275 -8.06 14.92 -28.80
C LEU A 275 -8.87 15.90 -27.94
N LEU A 276 -9.24 15.51 -26.72
CA LEU A 276 -9.95 16.39 -25.78
C LEU A 276 -9.11 17.63 -25.44
N LYS A 277 -7.84 17.44 -25.08
CA LYS A 277 -6.93 18.54 -24.73
C LYS A 277 -6.74 19.51 -25.90
N ASP A 278 -6.49 19.00 -27.10
CA ASP A 278 -6.30 19.82 -28.30
C ASP A 278 -7.55 20.68 -28.59
N ARG A 279 -8.77 20.12 -28.41
CA ARG A 279 -10.02 20.89 -28.56
C ARG A 279 -10.16 21.98 -27.49
N MET A 280 -9.80 21.68 -26.25
CA MET A 280 -9.82 22.65 -25.17
C MET A 280 -8.85 23.81 -25.45
N GLU A 281 -7.64 23.52 -25.95
CA GLU A 281 -6.64 24.55 -26.28
C GLU A 281 -7.08 25.45 -27.45
N GLN A 282 -7.79 24.91 -28.43
CA GLN A 282 -8.29 25.66 -29.58
C GLN A 282 -9.56 26.46 -29.28
N SER A 283 -10.34 26.04 -28.28
CA SER A 283 -11.60 26.68 -27.92
C SER A 283 -11.39 27.91 -27.02
N THR A 284 -11.97 29.03 -27.41
CA THR A 284 -12.09 30.24 -26.56
C THR A 284 -13.34 30.24 -25.69
N ASN A 285 -14.20 29.22 -25.82
CA ASN A 285 -15.47 29.15 -25.11
C ASN A 285 -15.27 28.64 -23.68
N PHE A 286 -16.32 28.85 -22.87
CA PHE A 286 -16.40 28.28 -21.53
C PHE A 286 -16.14 26.77 -21.53
N THR A 287 -15.17 26.35 -20.73
CA THR A 287 -14.77 24.95 -20.60
C THR A 287 -15.44 24.35 -19.37
N HIS A 288 -16.26 23.32 -19.57
CA HIS A 288 -16.99 22.69 -18.46
C HIS A 288 -16.02 21.96 -17.50
N PRO A 289 -16.11 22.11 -16.16
CA PRO A 289 -15.18 21.52 -15.18
C PRO A 289 -14.93 20.02 -15.30
N LEU A 290 -15.95 19.26 -15.73
CA LEU A 290 -15.85 17.83 -16.01
C LEU A 290 -14.70 17.47 -16.97
N THR A 291 -14.37 18.36 -17.92
CA THR A 291 -13.30 18.15 -18.89
C THR A 291 -11.92 18.14 -18.23
N TYR A 292 -11.67 19.08 -17.31
CA TYR A 292 -10.45 19.13 -16.51
C TYR A 292 -10.33 17.91 -15.59
N LEU A 293 -11.44 17.49 -14.97
CA LEU A 293 -11.47 16.27 -14.16
C LEU A 293 -11.14 15.03 -15.01
N ALA A 294 -11.68 14.92 -16.22
CA ALA A 294 -11.41 13.79 -17.12
C ALA A 294 -9.93 13.75 -17.55
N LEU A 295 -9.32 14.89 -17.89
CA LEU A 295 -7.87 14.94 -18.16
C LEU A 295 -7.06 14.50 -16.94
N CYS A 296 -7.43 14.98 -15.75
CA CYS A 296 -6.74 14.58 -14.52
C CYS A 296 -6.87 13.07 -14.28
N ASN A 297 -8.08 12.50 -14.34
CA ASN A 297 -8.29 11.05 -14.19
C ASN A 297 -7.50 10.22 -15.21
N ALA A 298 -7.27 10.75 -16.41
CA ALA A 298 -6.44 10.13 -17.45
C ALA A 298 -4.92 10.35 -17.27
N ASN A 299 -4.51 10.93 -16.14
CA ASN A 299 -3.15 11.36 -15.83
C ASN A 299 -2.55 12.24 -16.93
N GLU A 300 -3.34 13.20 -17.41
CA GLU A 300 -2.93 14.17 -18.43
C GLU A 300 -2.81 15.57 -17.84
N SER A 301 -1.81 16.30 -18.33
CA SER A 301 -1.56 17.68 -17.97
C SER A 301 -2.66 18.61 -18.49
N TRP A 302 -3.12 19.53 -17.65
CA TRP A 302 -4.11 20.53 -18.04
C TRP A 302 -3.56 21.57 -19.03
N PRO A 303 -4.40 22.13 -19.91
CA PRO A 303 -4.01 23.24 -20.78
C PRO A 303 -3.72 24.51 -19.97
N MET A 304 -2.95 25.44 -20.54
CA MET A 304 -2.52 26.66 -19.84
C MET A 304 -3.69 27.53 -19.31
N LYS A 305 -4.84 27.50 -19.99
CA LYS A 305 -6.03 28.27 -19.59
C LYS A 305 -6.77 27.68 -18.38
N ALA A 306 -6.43 26.47 -17.93
CA ALA A 306 -7.18 25.75 -16.90
C ALA A 306 -7.28 26.51 -15.57
N ASP A 307 -6.19 27.12 -15.13
CA ASP A 307 -6.17 27.85 -13.86
C ASP A 307 -7.10 29.08 -13.93
N SER A 308 -7.11 29.80 -15.06
CA SER A 308 -8.02 30.93 -15.29
C SER A 308 -9.49 30.48 -15.34
N ASP A 309 -9.79 29.44 -16.13
CA ASP A 309 -11.14 28.92 -16.29
C ASP A 309 -11.72 28.48 -14.95
N LEU A 310 -10.99 27.64 -14.20
CA LEU A 310 -11.47 27.11 -12.93
C LEU A 310 -11.59 28.21 -11.87
N ASN A 311 -10.69 29.20 -11.85
CA ASN A 311 -10.81 30.34 -10.95
C ASN A 311 -12.08 31.16 -11.19
N SER A 312 -12.39 31.41 -12.46
CA SER A 312 -13.60 32.15 -12.82
C SER A 312 -14.87 31.45 -12.32
N ILE A 313 -14.85 30.11 -12.26
CA ILE A 313 -15.97 29.30 -11.75
C ILE A 313 -16.01 29.34 -10.22
N LEU A 314 -14.87 29.14 -9.56
CA LEU A 314 -14.79 29.12 -8.09
C LEU A 314 -15.07 30.48 -7.46
N MET A 315 -14.76 31.59 -8.14
CA MET A 315 -15.01 32.95 -7.67
C MET A 315 -16.41 33.46 -8.01
N ASN A 316 -17.20 32.72 -8.81
CA ASN A 316 -18.53 33.16 -9.21
C ASN A 316 -19.51 33.11 -8.02
N ASP A 317 -20.05 34.26 -7.63
CA ASP A 317 -20.97 34.47 -6.51
C ASP A 317 -22.44 34.51 -6.92
N SER A 318 -22.75 34.22 -8.19
CA SER A 318 -24.12 34.22 -8.70
C SER A 318 -25.01 33.22 -7.94
N GLU A 319 -26.23 33.62 -7.60
CA GLU A 319 -27.18 32.81 -6.84
C GLU A 319 -27.81 31.64 -7.61
N TYR A 320 -27.44 31.45 -8.89
CA TYR A 320 -28.01 30.39 -9.70
C TYR A 320 -27.67 29.00 -9.14
N PRO A 321 -28.65 28.08 -8.99
CA PRO A 321 -28.42 26.77 -8.37
C PRO A 321 -27.30 25.94 -9.03
N PHE A 322 -27.18 26.00 -10.35
CA PHE A 322 -26.18 25.23 -11.10
C PHE A 322 -24.73 25.71 -10.89
N ILE A 323 -24.52 26.92 -10.38
CA ILE A 323 -23.16 27.44 -10.13
C ILE A 323 -22.47 26.62 -9.04
N LYS A 324 -23.20 26.22 -8.00
CA LYS A 324 -22.68 25.35 -6.94
C LYS A 324 -22.29 23.98 -7.47
N ASP A 325 -23.05 23.45 -8.42
CA ASP A 325 -22.74 22.18 -9.08
C ASP A 325 -21.44 22.29 -9.90
N LEU A 326 -21.28 23.39 -10.65
CA LEU A 326 -20.05 23.67 -11.40
C LEU A 326 -18.85 23.89 -10.47
N GLN A 327 -19.03 24.63 -9.38
CA GLN A 327 -17.99 24.83 -8.37
C GLN A 327 -17.57 23.50 -7.74
N ALA A 328 -18.52 22.64 -7.38
CA ALA A 328 -18.21 21.32 -6.82
C ALA A 328 -17.38 20.47 -7.80
N MET A 329 -17.76 20.44 -9.08
CA MET A 329 -16.97 19.74 -10.10
C MET A 329 -15.57 20.37 -10.32
N ALA A 330 -15.47 21.70 -10.29
CA ALA A 330 -14.19 22.40 -10.38
C ALA A 330 -13.30 22.09 -9.16
N THR A 331 -13.87 22.02 -7.97
CA THR A 331 -13.16 21.63 -6.75
C THR A 331 -12.70 20.17 -6.81
N MET A 332 -13.50 19.25 -7.34
CA MET A 332 -13.08 17.86 -7.60
C MET A 332 -11.89 17.79 -8.58
N ALA A 333 -11.93 18.56 -9.66
CA ALA A 333 -10.82 18.65 -10.61
C ALA A 333 -9.54 19.14 -9.92
N PHE A 334 -9.61 20.22 -9.13
CA PHE A 334 -8.48 20.73 -8.35
C PHE A 334 -7.94 19.71 -7.36
N SER A 335 -8.82 19.02 -6.63
CA SER A 335 -8.44 17.98 -5.69
C SER A 335 -7.63 16.87 -6.38
N CYS A 336 -8.11 16.39 -7.53
CA CYS A 336 -7.40 15.40 -8.34
C CYS A 336 -6.00 15.90 -8.72
N ARG A 337 -5.87 17.15 -9.20
CA ARG A 337 -4.57 17.71 -9.61
C ARG A 337 -3.61 17.87 -8.43
N ILE A 338 -4.11 18.31 -7.28
CA ILE A 338 -3.30 18.43 -6.05
C ILE A 338 -2.76 17.06 -5.64
N ASN A 339 -3.57 16.01 -5.75
CA ASN A 339 -3.17 14.64 -5.41
C ASN A 339 -2.12 14.07 -6.38
N GLN A 340 -2.15 14.49 -7.65
CA GLN A 340 -1.15 14.08 -8.65
C GLN A 340 0.16 14.89 -8.58
N SER A 341 0.11 16.13 -8.09
CA SER A 341 1.30 16.97 -7.95
C SER A 341 2.24 16.44 -6.88
N LYS A 342 3.54 16.33 -7.20
CA LYS A 342 4.59 16.18 -6.19
C LYS A 342 4.61 17.44 -5.30
N LYS A 343 5.02 17.31 -4.02
CA LYS A 343 5.08 18.41 -3.03
C LYS A 343 5.78 19.71 -3.52
N SER A 344 6.58 19.66 -4.59
CA SER A 344 7.27 20.80 -5.21
C SER A 344 6.49 21.55 -6.30
N ASP A 345 5.41 20.97 -6.85
CA ASP A 345 4.58 21.53 -7.94
C ASP A 345 3.14 21.84 -7.46
N ILE A 346 3.03 22.28 -6.22
CA ILE A 346 1.74 22.64 -5.63
C ILE A 346 1.20 23.88 -6.35
N PRO A 347 0.02 23.82 -7.00
CA PRO A 347 -0.54 24.96 -7.72
C PRO A 347 -0.72 26.17 -6.81
N LEU A 348 -0.48 27.37 -7.35
CA LEU A 348 -0.56 28.69 -6.69
C LEU A 348 -1.92 28.98 -6.00
N ASN A 349 -2.89 28.08 -6.12
CA ASN A 349 -4.31 28.32 -5.86
C ASN A 349 -4.93 27.44 -4.77
N LEU A 350 -4.09 26.79 -3.95
CA LEU A 350 -4.57 26.05 -2.78
C LEU A 350 -5.47 26.87 -1.85
N THR A 351 -5.23 28.18 -1.76
CA THR A 351 -6.02 29.07 -0.90
C THR A 351 -7.46 29.19 -1.39
N LEU A 352 -7.67 29.39 -2.69
CA LEU A 352 -9.01 29.46 -3.28
C LEU A 352 -9.74 28.14 -3.11
N TYR A 353 -9.08 27.02 -3.44
CA TYR A 353 -9.61 25.67 -3.24
C TYR A 353 -10.08 25.43 -1.79
N ARG A 354 -9.24 25.73 -0.79
CA ARG A 354 -9.60 25.59 0.63
C ARG A 354 -10.75 26.52 1.04
N ASN A 355 -10.77 27.74 0.53
CA ASN A 355 -11.84 28.69 0.83
C ASN A 355 -13.18 28.22 0.25
N THR A 356 -13.19 27.64 -0.95
CA THR A 356 -14.41 27.05 -1.53
C THR A 356 -14.91 25.88 -0.69
N ILE A 357 -14.03 24.99 -0.21
CA ILE A 357 -14.44 23.88 0.67
C ILE A 357 -15.08 24.40 1.96
N LYS A 358 -14.48 25.40 2.60
CA LYS A 358 -15.06 26.05 3.78
C LYS A 358 -16.41 26.68 3.48
N HIS A 359 -16.51 27.37 2.34
CA HIS A 359 -17.77 27.97 1.92
C HIS A 359 -18.87 26.92 1.72
N PHE A 360 -18.56 25.77 1.12
CA PHE A 360 -19.53 24.68 1.03
C PHE A 360 -19.98 24.21 2.41
N GLN A 361 -19.07 24.03 3.38
CA GLN A 361 -19.43 23.66 4.74
C GLN A 361 -20.40 24.67 5.40
N GLU A 362 -20.21 25.96 5.15
CA GLU A 362 -21.10 27.03 5.64
C GLU A 362 -22.50 27.00 5.00
N LEU A 363 -22.61 26.48 3.77
CA LEU A 363 -23.88 26.35 3.06
C LEU A 363 -24.73 25.14 3.52
N GLN A 364 -24.19 24.29 4.39
CA GLN A 364 -24.91 23.10 4.85
C GLN A 364 -26.17 23.50 5.64
N LEU A 365 -27.32 23.01 5.19
CA LEU A 365 -28.59 23.20 5.87
C LEU A 365 -28.68 22.33 7.13
N LYS A 366 -29.64 22.62 8.01
CA LYS A 366 -29.84 21.88 9.27
C LYS A 366 -30.15 20.39 9.07
N ASP A 367 -30.68 20.02 7.91
CA ASP A 367 -30.95 18.64 7.52
C ASP A 367 -29.72 17.93 6.91
N GLY A 368 -28.58 18.63 6.84
CA GLY A 368 -27.33 18.13 6.28
C GLY A 368 -27.19 18.29 4.76
N SER A 369 -28.23 18.79 4.07
CA SER A 369 -28.22 18.98 2.62
C SER A 369 -27.60 20.31 2.19
N PHE A 370 -27.33 20.46 0.89
CA PHE A 370 -26.82 21.70 0.28
C PHE A 370 -27.84 22.30 -0.70
N GLY A 371 -29.12 22.29 -0.34
CA GLY A 371 -30.22 22.79 -1.16
C GLY A 371 -30.95 21.67 -1.90
N THR A 372 -30.48 21.30 -3.10
CA THR A 372 -31.08 20.19 -3.86
C THR A 372 -30.36 18.87 -3.64
N VAL A 373 -31.03 17.75 -3.91
CA VAL A 373 -30.38 16.42 -3.87
C VAL A 373 -29.21 16.32 -4.85
N HIS A 374 -29.29 16.99 -6.01
CA HIS A 374 -28.22 16.98 -7.02
C HIS A 374 -26.98 17.74 -6.55
N THR A 375 -27.17 18.95 -6.04
CA THR A 375 -26.09 19.77 -5.47
C THR A 375 -25.46 19.10 -4.26
N THR A 376 -26.29 18.50 -3.40
CA THR A 376 -25.83 17.72 -2.26
C THR A 376 -24.95 16.55 -2.70
N ALA A 377 -25.36 15.80 -3.73
CA ALA A 377 -24.58 14.67 -4.25
C ALA A 377 -23.23 15.08 -4.84
N LEU A 378 -23.09 16.29 -5.39
CA LEU A 378 -21.82 16.78 -5.94
C LEU A 378 -20.91 17.37 -4.85
N ILE A 379 -21.45 18.20 -3.96
CA ILE A 379 -20.66 18.82 -2.88
C ILE A 379 -20.12 17.75 -1.91
N THR A 380 -20.91 16.71 -1.62
CA THR A 380 -20.45 15.62 -0.74
C THR A 380 -19.29 14.82 -1.32
N GLN A 381 -19.13 14.74 -2.65
CA GLN A 381 -17.98 14.11 -3.29
C GLN A 381 -16.69 14.92 -3.09
N VAL A 382 -16.81 16.25 -2.91
CA VAL A 382 -15.67 17.13 -2.62
C VAL A 382 -15.19 16.93 -1.17
N SER A 383 -16.13 16.85 -0.23
CA SER A 383 -15.84 16.79 1.22
C SER A 383 -15.37 15.43 1.74
N GLY A 384 -15.38 14.38 0.91
CA GLY A 384 -14.93 13.03 1.30
C GLY A 384 -13.40 12.83 1.30
N TYR A 385 -12.63 13.86 0.95
CA TYR A 385 -11.17 13.81 0.77
C TYR A 385 -10.36 14.47 1.90
N GLU A 386 -10.99 14.87 3.03
CA GLU A 386 -10.31 15.36 4.25
C GLU A 386 -10.44 14.42 5.46
#